data_AF-A0A9R1PC12-F1
#
_entry.id   AF-A0A9R1PC12-F1
#
_cell.length_a   1.000
_cell.length_b   1.000
_cell.length_c   1.000
_cell.angle_alpha   90.00
_cell.angle_beta   90.00
_cell.angle_gamma   90.00
#
_symmetry.space_group_name_H-M   'P 1'
#
loop_
_entity.id
_entity.type
_entity.pdbx_description
1 polymer ?
#
loop_
_entity_poly.entity_id
_entity_poly.type
_entity_poly.pdbx_seq_one_letter_code
_entity_poly.pdbx_strand_id
1 'polypeptide(L)'
;MLCSVTPLSGFHGALAGFLVGLKQLLPNLELPMCFFWKIKAKWMPFFVMCFSTIMAFIVPDSINFLPTLLSGMYVSWLYLRYFQKNPLTGLKGDPSDDFSFPSLFPDAMR
;
A
#
# COMPACT_ATOMS: atom_id res chain seq x y z
N MET A 1 26.36 19.69 -12.57
CA MET A 1 24.95 19.83 -12.15
C MET A 1 24.09 19.53 -13.37
N LEU A 2 23.91 18.24 -13.69
CA LEU A 2 23.05 17.83 -14.80
C LEU A 2 21.66 17.57 -14.21
N CYS A 3 20.67 18.33 -14.66
CA CYS A 3 19.27 18.10 -14.32
C CYS A 3 18.85 16.79 -15.00
N SER A 4 18.90 15.69 -14.25
CA SER A 4 18.29 14.42 -14.63
C SER A 4 16.78 14.64 -14.64
N VAL A 5 16.22 14.93 -15.82
CA VAL A 5 14.77 14.88 -16.04
C VAL A 5 14.37 13.41 -15.98
N THR A 6 14.09 12.92 -14.77
CA THR A 6 13.50 11.60 -14.59
C THR A 6 12.10 11.65 -15.22
N PRO A 7 11.77 10.75 -16.16
CA PRO A 7 10.40 10.67 -16.65
C PRO A 7 9.49 10.35 -15.47
N LEU A 8 8.52 11.23 -15.21
CA LEU A 8 7.52 11.08 -14.15
C LEU A 8 6.72 9.79 -14.38
N SER A 9 7.08 8.72 -13.67
CA SER A 9 6.34 7.46 -13.65
C SER A 9 5.53 7.36 -12.36
N GLY A 10 4.25 7.74 -12.45
CA GLY A 10 3.30 7.74 -11.32
C GLY A 10 2.75 6.36 -10.95
N PHE A 11 3.16 5.30 -11.64
CA PHE A 11 2.60 3.96 -11.48
C PHE A 11 2.81 3.36 -10.07
N HIS A 12 3.85 3.80 -9.38
CA HIS A 12 4.14 3.39 -7.99
C HIS A 12 2.97 3.66 -7.04
N GLY A 13 2.26 4.78 -7.21
CA GLY A 13 1.09 5.11 -6.40
C GLY A 13 -0.10 4.20 -6.69
N ALA A 14 -0.31 3.85 -7.97
CA ALA A 14 -1.35 2.91 -8.38
C ALA A 14 -1.07 1.49 -7.83
N LEU A 15 0.19 1.04 -7.88
CA LEU A 15 0.61 -0.24 -7.30
C LEU A 15 0.41 -0.24 -5.78
N ALA A 16 0.80 0.83 -5.09
CA ALA A 16 0.60 0.96 -3.65
C ALA A 16 -0.90 0.91 -3.28
N GLY A 17 -1.73 1.60 -4.06
CA GLY A 17 -3.18 1.57 -3.90
C GLY A 17 -3.79 0.20 -4.14
N PHE A 18 -3.31 -0.52 -5.16
CA PHE A 18 -3.73 -1.89 -5.46
C PHE A 18 -3.44 -2.85 -4.29
N LEU A 19 -2.30 -2.71 -3.60
CA LEU A 19 -1.98 -3.52 -2.42
C LEU A 19 -2.95 -3.28 -1.26
N VAL A 20 -3.39 -2.04 -1.05
CA VAL A 20 -4.43 -1.72 -0.06
C VAL A 20 -5.76 -2.35 -0.45
N GLY A 21 -6.11 -2.32 -1.74
CA GLY A 21 -7.28 -3.02 -2.27
C GLY A 21 -7.21 -4.54 -2.10
N LEU A 22 -6.04 -5.15 -2.35
CA LEU A 22 -5.81 -6.58 -2.11
C LEU A 22 -5.98 -6.94 -0.64
N LYS A 23 -5.50 -6.10 0.28
CA LYS A 23 -5.75 -6.27 1.71
C LYS A 23 -7.26 -6.28 2.02
N GLN A 24 -8.05 -5.41 1.40
CA GLN A 24 -9.50 -5.36 1.64
C GLN A 24 -10.24 -6.57 1.04
N LEU A 25 -9.87 -6.97 -0.18
CA LEU A 25 -10.54 -8.08 -0.87
C LEU A 25 -10.18 -9.44 -0.27
N LEU A 26 -8.91 -9.64 0.05
CA LEU A 26 -8.34 -10.94 0.39
C LEU A 26 -7.36 -10.84 1.57
N PRO A 27 -7.79 -10.38 2.76
CA PRO A 27 -6.89 -10.13 3.90
C PRO A 27 -6.15 -11.38 4.39
N ASN A 28 -6.79 -12.54 4.27
CA ASN A 28 -6.28 -13.84 4.71
C ASN A 28 -5.52 -14.61 3.62
N LEU A 29 -5.38 -14.03 2.42
CA LEU A 29 -4.60 -14.67 1.36
C LEU A 29 -3.14 -14.76 1.77
N GLU A 30 -2.63 -15.99 1.83
CA GLU A 30 -1.22 -16.27 2.06
C GLU A 30 -0.48 -16.15 0.73
N LEU A 31 0.35 -15.12 0.60
CA LEU A 31 1.21 -14.91 -0.55
C LEU A 31 2.60 -15.48 -0.26
N PRO A 32 3.16 -16.32 -1.15
CA PRO A 32 4.54 -16.78 -1.03
C PRO A 32 5.46 -15.60 -1.37
N MET A 33 6.09 -14.98 -0.37
CA MET A 33 6.95 -13.81 -0.61
C MET A 33 8.36 -14.24 -1.05
N CYS A 34 8.93 -15.26 -0.42
CA CYS A 34 10.25 -15.78 -0.75
C CYS A 34 10.39 -17.22 -0.24
N PHE A 35 10.54 -18.20 -1.15
CA PHE A 35 10.76 -19.65 -1.01
C PHE A 35 10.14 -20.41 0.21
N PHE A 36 10.31 -19.92 1.45
CA PHE A 36 9.80 -20.50 2.70
C PHE A 36 8.87 -19.58 3.52
N TRP A 37 8.76 -18.29 3.20
CA TRP A 37 7.96 -17.35 3.99
C TRP A 37 6.60 -17.07 3.35
N LYS A 38 5.53 -17.49 4.04
CA LYS A 38 4.15 -17.12 3.72
C LYS A 38 3.76 -15.87 4.49
N ILE A 39 3.33 -14.84 3.78
CA ILE A 39 2.88 -13.58 4.38
C ILE A 39 1.43 -13.35 4.00
N LYS A 40 0.62 -12.93 4.98
CA LYS A 40 -0.77 -12.55 4.73
C LYS A 40 -0.81 -11.24 3.95
N ALA A 41 -1.71 -11.16 2.97
CA ALA A 41 -1.90 -9.96 2.16
C ALA A 41 -2.20 -8.70 3.00
N LYS A 42 -2.75 -8.85 4.21
CA LYS A 42 -2.94 -7.73 5.15
C LYS A 42 -1.66 -6.95 5.48
N TRP A 43 -0.49 -7.58 5.38
CA TRP A 43 0.82 -6.97 5.67
C TRP A 43 1.53 -6.40 4.43
N MET A 44 1.01 -6.67 3.23
CA MET A 44 1.67 -6.26 1.98
C MET A 44 1.90 -4.74 1.87
N PRO A 45 0.91 -3.87 2.19
CA PRO A 45 1.13 -2.41 2.14
C PRO A 45 2.30 -1.97 3.03
N PHE A 46 2.43 -2.54 4.23
CA PHE A 46 3.51 -2.25 5.16
C PHE A 46 4.88 -2.68 4.62
N PHE A 47 5.01 -3.92 4.14
CA PHE A 47 6.28 -4.41 3.62
C PHE A 47 6.77 -3.57 2.44
N VAL A 48 5.86 -3.18 1.54
CA VAL A 48 6.22 -2.32 0.40
C VAL A 48 6.61 -0.92 0.85
N MET A 49 5.96 -0.36 1.87
CA MET A 49 6.37 0.92 2.46
C MET A 49 7.76 0.83 3.08
N CYS A 50 8.02 -0.17 3.92
CA CYS A 50 9.34 -0.37 4.54
C CYS A 50 10.43 -0.59 3.51
N PHE A 51 10.19 -1.46 2.54
CA PHE A 51 11.12 -1.73 1.46
C PHE A 51 11.43 -0.47 0.65
N SER A 52 10.41 0.31 0.29
CA SER A 52 10.58 1.56 -0.45
C SER A 52 11.37 2.60 0.35
N THR A 53 11.13 2.70 1.65
CA THR A 53 11.87 3.59 2.55
C THR A 53 13.35 3.18 2.64
N ILE A 54 13.64 1.88 2.81
CA ILE A 54 15.03 1.37 2.84
C ILE A 54 15.73 1.65 1.51
N MET A 55 15.05 1.36 0.38
CA MET A 55 15.62 1.61 -0.95
C MET A 55 15.86 3.09 -1.23
N ALA A 56 15.04 3.98 -0.68
CA ALA A 56 15.25 5.42 -0.80
C ALA A 56 16.56 5.90 -0.13
N PHE A 57 17.07 5.19 0.88
CA PHE A 57 18.37 5.50 1.50
C PHE A 57 19.56 4.90 0.75
N ILE A 58 19.35 3.77 0.04
CA ILE A 58 20.43 3.04 -0.64
C ILE A 58 20.65 3.59 -2.05
N VAL A 59 19.57 3.88 -2.78
CA VAL A 59 19.61 4.20 -4.20
C VAL A 59 19.39 5.70 -4.40
N PRO A 60 20.37 6.44 -4.97
CA PRO A 60 20.19 7.83 -5.36
C PRO A 60 18.97 7.99 -6.28
N ASP A 61 18.26 9.11 -6.19
CA ASP A 61 17.01 9.41 -6.93
C ASP A 61 15.75 8.63 -6.51
N SER A 62 15.85 7.58 -5.68
CA SER A 62 14.69 6.79 -5.25
C SER A 62 13.76 7.51 -4.27
N ILE A 63 14.23 8.60 -3.68
CA ILE A 63 13.44 9.45 -2.79
C ILE A 63 12.22 10.08 -3.50
N ASN A 64 12.30 10.26 -4.83
CA ASN A 64 11.21 10.84 -5.62
C ASN A 64 9.98 9.92 -5.73
N PHE A 65 10.14 8.61 -5.51
CA PHE A 65 9.03 7.65 -5.57
C PHE A 65 8.21 7.61 -4.27
N LEU A 66 8.83 7.93 -3.13
CA LEU A 66 8.19 7.86 -1.81
C LEU A 66 6.91 8.71 -1.71
N PRO A 67 6.89 9.99 -2.13
CA PRO A 67 5.67 10.80 -2.08
C PRO A 67 4.53 10.19 -2.89
N THR A 68 4.82 9.66 -4.07
CA THR A 68 3.82 9.04 -4.96
C THR A 68 3.28 7.74 -4.37
N LEU A 69 4.16 6.93 -3.76
CA LEU A 69 3.80 5.67 -3.12
C LEU A 69 2.93 5.90 -1.88
N LEU A 70 3.33 6.83 -1.00
CA LEU A 70 2.60 7.16 0.22
C LEU A 70 1.24 7.82 -0.09
N SER A 71 1.21 8.75 -1.03
CA SER A 71 -0.05 9.38 -1.45
C SER A 71 -0.99 8.37 -2.10
N GLY A 72 -0.49 7.48 -2.96
CA GLY A 72 -1.30 6.41 -3.56
C GLY A 72 -1.89 5.47 -2.51
N MET A 73 -1.08 5.04 -1.54
CA MET A 73 -1.56 4.22 -0.42
C MET A 73 -2.62 4.95 0.41
N TYR A 74 -2.38 6.22 0.75
CA TYR A 74 -3.28 7.02 1.57
C TYR A 74 -4.61 7.31 0.88
N VAL A 75 -4.56 7.74 -0.40
CA VAL A 75 -5.75 8.02 -1.21
C VAL A 75 -6.56 6.75 -1.42
N SER A 76 -5.91 5.61 -1.70
CA SER A 76 -6.62 4.34 -1.80
C SER A 76 -7.24 3.90 -0.48
N TRP A 77 -6.54 4.01 0.65
CA TRP A 77 -7.14 3.75 1.96
C TRP A 77 -8.37 4.65 2.21
N LEU A 78 -8.26 5.95 1.96
CA LEU A 78 -9.36 6.90 2.11
C LEU A 78 -10.54 6.53 1.20
N TYR A 79 -10.26 6.22 -0.07
CA TYR A 79 -11.26 5.82 -1.04
C TYR A 79 -11.99 4.54 -0.60
N LEU A 80 -11.24 3.52 -0.22
CA LEU A 80 -11.76 2.22 0.18
C LEU A 80 -12.53 2.28 1.52
N ARG A 81 -12.07 3.10 2.46
CA ARG A 81 -12.68 3.29 3.78
C ARG A 81 -14.00 4.05 3.70
N TYR A 82 -14.12 5.06 2.85
CA TYR A 82 -15.25 6.00 2.87
C TYR A 82 -16.02 6.15 1.57
N PHE A 83 -15.43 5.83 0.41
CA PHE A 83 -15.99 6.14 -0.90
C PHE A 83 -16.40 4.92 -1.73
N GLN A 84 -15.73 3.78 -1.57
CA GLN A 84 -16.03 2.56 -2.31
C GLN A 84 -17.47 2.12 -2.05
N LYS A 85 -18.32 2.09 -3.08
CA LYS A 85 -19.67 1.54 -2.94
C LYS A 85 -19.62 0.02 -3.07
N ASN A 86 -20.12 -0.68 -2.07
CA ASN A 86 -20.29 -2.13 -2.15
C ASN A 86 -21.51 -2.43 -3.03
N PRO A 87 -21.34 -3.15 -4.17
CA PRO A 87 -22.44 -3.45 -5.08
C PRO A 87 -23.46 -4.42 -4.50
N LEU A 88 -23.10 -5.21 -3.48
CA LEU A 88 -23.96 -6.23 -2.87
C LEU A 88 -24.79 -5.67 -1.72
N THR A 89 -24.22 -4.79 -0.90
CA THR A 89 -24.88 -4.26 0.30
C THR A 89 -25.37 -2.82 0.14
N GLY A 90 -24.96 -2.12 -0.92
CA GLY A 90 -25.23 -0.69 -1.12
C GLY A 90 -24.52 0.23 -0.11
N LEU A 91 -23.78 -0.33 0.84
CA LEU A 91 -23.03 0.41 1.85
C LEU A 91 -21.82 1.09 1.22
N LYS A 92 -21.51 2.28 1.72
CA LYS A 92 -20.38 3.08 1.26
C LYS A 92 -19.21 2.91 2.21
N GLY A 93 -18.07 2.48 1.66
CA GLY A 93 -16.83 2.24 2.36
C GLY A 93 -16.78 0.89 3.08
N ASP A 94 -15.76 0.75 3.92
CA ASP A 94 -15.56 -0.40 4.81
C ASP A 94 -15.34 0.11 6.23
N PRO A 95 -16.37 0.06 7.11
CA PRO A 95 -16.25 0.57 8.47
C PRO A 95 -15.51 -0.37 9.43
N SER A 96 -15.09 -1.57 9.00
CA SER A 96 -14.49 -2.58 9.89
C SER A 96 -13.19 -2.11 10.57
N ASP A 97 -12.99 -2.42 11.85
CA ASP A 97 -11.72 -2.05 12.53
C ASP A 97 -10.50 -2.74 11.91
N ASP A 98 -10.73 -3.86 11.23
CA ASP A 98 -9.73 -4.59 10.42
C ASP A 98 -9.22 -3.77 9.23
N PHE A 99 -9.98 -2.77 8.76
CA PHE A 99 -9.58 -1.84 7.69
C PHE A 99 -9.31 -0.40 8.21
N SER A 100 -8.94 -0.26 9.48
CA SER A 100 -8.45 1.00 10.03
C SER A 100 -7.05 1.38 9.49
N PHE A 101 -6.69 2.66 9.53
CA PHE A 101 -5.35 3.09 9.11
C PHE A 101 -4.22 2.37 9.89
N PRO A 102 -4.31 2.21 11.22
CA PRO A 102 -3.31 1.46 11.98
C PRO A 102 -3.26 -0.02 11.61
N SER A 103 -4.34 -0.61 11.09
CA SER A 103 -4.34 -2.02 10.69
C SER A 103 -3.41 -2.29 9.51
N LEU A 104 -3.01 -1.25 8.75
CA LEU A 104 -2.01 -1.35 7.69
C LEU A 104 -0.66 -1.80 8.25
N PHE A 105 -0.39 -1.56 9.53
CA PHE A 105 0.87 -1.87 10.21
C PHE A 105 0.76 -3.14 11.07
N PRO A 106 1.86 -3.94 11.20
CA PRO A 106 2.03 -5.04 12.14
C PRO A 106 1.38 -4.81 13.50
N ASP A 107 0.78 -5.85 14.09
CA ASP A 107 0.20 -5.77 15.44
C ASP A 107 1.26 -5.37 16.49
N ALA A 108 2.54 -5.65 16.21
CA ALA A 108 3.67 -5.22 17.03
C ALA A 108 3.96 -3.70 16.99
N MET A 109 3.38 -2.96 16.03
CA MET A 109 3.58 -1.52 15.83
C MET A 109 2.29 -0.70 16.00
N ARG A 110 1.18 -1.35 16.36
CA ARG A 110 -0.12 -0.72 16.59
C ARG A 110 -0.24 -0.21 18.02
#